data_AF-A0A0G0QK74-F1
#
_entry.id   AF-A0A0G0QK74-F1
#
_cell.length_a   1.000
_cell.length_b   1.000
_cell.length_c   1.000
_cell.angle_alpha   90.00
_cell.angle_beta   90.00
_cell.angle_gamma   90.00
#
_symmetry.space_group_name_H-M   'P 1'
#
loop_
_entity.id
_entity.type
_entity.pdbx_description
1 polymer ?
#
loop_
_entity_poly.entity_id
_entity_poly.type
_entity_poly.pdbx_seq_one_letter_code
_entity_poly.pdbx_strand_id
1 'polypeptide(L)'
;MEQKRVLGLLGLASVAGAYMYGASLEVIIFIAAMAFFQNVAYGLQSRARMRDSNLYHIIAMFLASGVFFATFRYLTINNLPLVLLPAYLVGTCYGTLKGNNLSQYIENKIGAKVGSIADKGSSQLVRFWPSLIFLVLLIIGQSLVGDYSLKIVLIIAGLSLIDSLGFSITTITRNANNYTIHYVATFIQVLVKFISLKILVEQQMTWYLLLPQMGGGAIGSIVGAEMAKGIVKKFGASFDGHLNKAGKIYIALPEILFTTLFILPQFYFFGFETIAPVAVLLFAATAQSISFTNVSRARQRKNENYLLWASIFSNGVWYLTAHLLVVKVLPMYMLIPYTMGTLYGGMIGQFVSMQIERMFKIKTE
;
A
#
# COMPACT_ATOMS: atom_id res chain seq x y z
N MET A 1 13.19 -28.70 2.99
CA MET A 1 11.73 -28.80 3.21
C MET A 1 11.05 -27.90 2.18
N GLU A 2 10.10 -28.40 1.38
CA GLU A 2 9.42 -27.58 0.36
C GLU A 2 8.71 -26.39 1.05
N GLN A 3 8.90 -25.16 0.57
CA GLN A 3 8.39 -23.91 1.15
C GLN A 3 6.89 -23.97 1.50
N LYS A 4 6.11 -24.70 0.68
CA LYS A 4 4.68 -24.97 0.90
C LYS A 4 4.40 -25.76 2.18
N ARG A 5 5.25 -26.73 2.53
CA ARG A 5 5.10 -27.53 3.76
C ARG A 5 5.37 -26.68 4.99
N VAL A 6 6.40 -25.82 4.95
CA VAL A 6 6.69 -24.88 6.04
C VAL A 6 5.52 -23.92 6.25
N LEU A 7 5.01 -23.32 5.17
CA LEU A 7 3.84 -22.44 5.26
C LEU A 7 2.58 -23.16 5.75
N GLY A 8 2.38 -24.42 5.37
CA GLY A 8 1.26 -25.23 5.84
C GLY A 8 1.34 -25.50 7.34
N LEU A 9 2.53 -25.87 7.83
CA LEU A 9 2.77 -26.10 9.26
C LEU A 9 2.65 -24.81 10.08
N LEU A 10 3.21 -23.70 9.61
CA LEU A 10 3.03 -22.38 10.22
C LEU A 10 1.55 -21.98 10.20
N GLY A 11 0.82 -22.32 9.14
CA GLY A 11 -0.63 -22.18 9.02
C GLY A 11 -1.38 -22.88 10.14
N LEU A 12 -1.13 -24.18 10.32
CA LEU A 12 -1.76 -24.98 11.36
C LEU A 12 -1.39 -24.48 12.76
N ALA A 13 -0.11 -24.17 13.00
CA ALA A 13 0.34 -23.62 14.28
C ALA A 13 -0.30 -22.26 14.59
N SER A 14 -0.51 -21.43 13.56
CA SER A 14 -1.18 -20.13 13.67
C SER A 14 -2.65 -20.28 14.05
N VAL A 15 -3.37 -21.22 13.42
CA VAL A 15 -4.77 -21.51 13.73
C VAL A 15 -4.90 -22.07 15.15
N ALA A 16 -4.06 -23.05 15.50
CA ALA A 16 -4.06 -23.66 16.84
C ALA A 16 -3.73 -22.63 17.92
N GLY A 17 -2.70 -21.81 17.71
CA GLY A 17 -2.33 -20.74 18.63
C GLY A 17 -3.46 -19.73 18.82
N ALA A 18 -4.03 -19.20 17.73
CA ALA A 18 -5.13 -18.24 17.82
C ALA A 18 -6.35 -18.82 18.57
N TYR A 19 -6.67 -20.09 18.31
CA TYR A 19 -7.76 -20.79 18.99
C TYR A 19 -7.49 -20.97 20.48
N MET A 20 -6.28 -21.39 20.86
CA MET A 20 -5.85 -21.52 22.26
C MET A 20 -5.89 -20.21 23.05
N TYR A 21 -5.67 -19.08 22.36
CA TYR A 21 -5.77 -17.73 22.95
C TYR A 21 -7.18 -17.12 22.85
N GLY A 22 -8.20 -17.93 22.56
CA GLY A 22 -9.61 -17.56 22.71
C GLY A 22 -10.31 -17.02 21.46
N ALA A 23 -9.67 -17.03 20.29
CA ALA A 23 -10.37 -16.72 19.04
C ALA A 23 -11.22 -17.92 18.58
N SER A 24 -12.45 -17.67 18.16
CA SER A 24 -13.28 -18.74 17.59
C SER A 24 -12.72 -19.19 16.23
N LEU A 25 -12.91 -20.47 15.90
CA LEU A 25 -12.45 -21.03 14.62
C LEU A 25 -13.06 -20.29 13.42
N GLU A 26 -14.31 -19.88 13.52
CA GLU A 26 -15.01 -19.09 12.49
C GLU A 26 -14.29 -17.77 12.20
N VAL A 27 -13.90 -17.02 13.24
CA VAL A 27 -13.18 -15.75 13.11
C VAL A 27 -11.79 -15.97 12.51
N ILE A 28 -11.09 -17.02 12.92
CA ILE A 28 -9.77 -17.37 12.41
C ILE A 28 -9.85 -17.67 10.91
N ILE A 29 -10.78 -18.52 10.49
CA ILE A 29 -11.00 -18.88 9.09
C ILE A 29 -11.39 -17.65 8.27
N PHE A 30 -12.32 -16.85 8.78
CA PHE A 30 -12.78 -15.63 8.11
C PHE A 30 -11.62 -14.65 7.88
N ILE A 31 -10.82 -14.36 8.89
CA ILE A 31 -9.65 -13.47 8.75
C ILE A 31 -8.62 -14.04 7.78
N ALA A 32 -8.31 -15.33 7.86
CA ALA A 32 -7.36 -15.95 6.94
C ALA A 32 -7.86 -15.85 5.48
N ALA A 33 -9.16 -16.09 5.23
CA ALA A 33 -9.76 -15.97 3.92
C ALA A 33 -9.76 -14.53 3.39
N MET A 34 -10.19 -13.56 4.21
CA MET A 34 -10.18 -12.14 3.84
C MET A 34 -8.75 -11.65 3.56
N ALA A 35 -7.78 -12.01 4.40
CA ALA A 35 -6.37 -11.70 4.23
C ALA A 35 -5.78 -12.30 2.94
N PHE A 36 -6.21 -13.52 2.59
CA PHE A 36 -5.87 -14.16 1.32
C PHE A 36 -6.39 -13.35 0.13
N PHE A 37 -7.69 -13.07 0.07
CA PHE A 37 -8.27 -12.30 -1.03
C PHE A 37 -7.70 -10.89 -1.12
N GLN A 38 -7.41 -10.26 0.02
CA GLN A 38 -6.77 -8.94 0.07
C GLN A 38 -5.42 -8.96 -0.63
N ASN A 39 -4.57 -9.95 -0.33
CA ASN A 39 -3.24 -10.02 -0.95
C ASN A 39 -3.27 -10.52 -2.40
N VAL A 40 -4.25 -11.34 -2.79
CA VAL A 40 -4.51 -11.64 -4.21
C VAL A 40 -4.82 -10.35 -4.96
N ALA A 41 -5.74 -9.54 -4.44
CA ALA A 41 -6.15 -8.28 -5.04
C ALA A 41 -5.00 -7.26 -5.12
N TYR A 42 -4.15 -7.19 -4.08
CA TYR A 42 -2.95 -6.36 -4.13
C TYR A 42 -1.90 -6.83 -5.13
N GLY A 43 -1.74 -8.14 -5.33
CA GLY A 43 -0.88 -8.68 -6.38
C GLY A 43 -1.32 -8.19 -7.76
N LEU A 44 -2.62 -8.31 -8.05
CA LEU A 44 -3.24 -7.81 -9.28
C LEU A 44 -3.04 -6.30 -9.43
N GLN A 45 -3.40 -5.51 -8.42
CA GLN A 45 -3.33 -4.04 -8.49
C GLN A 45 -1.90 -3.55 -8.66
N SER A 46 -0.95 -4.11 -7.90
CA SER A 46 0.45 -3.70 -7.94
C SER A 46 1.06 -3.89 -9.32
N ARG A 47 0.69 -4.96 -10.04
CA ARG A 47 1.22 -5.23 -11.37
C ARG A 47 0.45 -4.50 -12.45
N ALA A 48 -0.87 -4.44 -12.35
CA ALA A 48 -1.70 -3.72 -13.33
C ALA A 48 -1.26 -2.26 -13.53
N ARG A 49 -0.81 -1.57 -12.47
CA ARG A 49 -0.24 -0.20 -12.55
C ARG A 49 1.02 -0.08 -13.40
N MET A 50 1.77 -1.17 -13.52
CA MET A 50 3.00 -1.25 -14.32
C MET A 50 2.72 -1.77 -15.73
N ARG A 51 1.45 -1.98 -16.10
CA ARG A 51 1.04 -2.54 -17.38
C ARG A 51 0.27 -1.53 -18.22
N ASP A 52 0.25 -1.76 -19.53
CA ASP A 52 -0.46 -0.96 -20.52
C ASP A 52 -1.97 -1.30 -20.66
N SER A 53 -2.48 -2.25 -19.86
CA SER A 53 -3.90 -2.63 -19.87
C SER A 53 -4.73 -1.89 -18.82
N ASN A 54 -5.55 -0.97 -19.30
CA ASN A 54 -6.35 -0.12 -18.43
C ASN A 54 -7.55 -0.84 -17.80
N LEU A 55 -8.21 -1.74 -18.53
CA LEU A 55 -9.31 -2.54 -17.99
C LEU A 55 -8.81 -3.40 -16.82
N TYR A 56 -7.62 -3.98 -16.98
CA TYR A 56 -6.96 -4.72 -15.92
C TYR A 56 -6.69 -3.84 -14.70
N HIS A 57 -6.19 -2.62 -14.91
CA HIS A 57 -5.94 -1.66 -13.82
C HIS A 57 -7.21 -1.31 -13.06
N ILE A 58 -8.30 -0.95 -13.76
CA ILE A 58 -9.58 -0.61 -13.14
C ILE A 58 -10.11 -1.76 -12.29
N ILE A 59 -10.22 -2.96 -12.87
CA ILE A 59 -10.75 -4.14 -12.17
C ILE A 59 -9.89 -4.47 -10.94
N ALA A 60 -8.57 -4.48 -11.11
CA ALA A 60 -7.65 -4.78 -10.02
C ALA A 60 -7.70 -3.74 -8.90
N MET A 61 -7.89 -2.45 -9.25
CA MET A 61 -8.09 -1.38 -8.27
C MET A 61 -9.38 -1.59 -7.48
N PHE A 62 -10.51 -1.83 -8.16
CA PHE A 62 -11.80 -1.96 -7.47
C PHE A 62 -11.78 -3.16 -6.54
N LEU A 63 -11.24 -4.28 -7.01
CA LEU A 63 -11.07 -5.47 -6.20
C LEU A 63 -10.17 -5.21 -4.98
N ALA A 64 -9.02 -4.57 -5.16
CA ALA A 64 -8.09 -4.29 -4.07
C ALA A 64 -8.66 -3.33 -3.02
N SER A 65 -9.28 -2.23 -3.46
CA SER A 65 -9.89 -1.25 -2.58
C SER A 65 -11.10 -1.83 -1.84
N GLY A 66 -11.94 -2.61 -2.52
CA GLY A 66 -13.11 -3.25 -1.92
C GLY A 66 -12.74 -4.27 -0.85
N VAL A 67 -11.81 -5.18 -1.17
CA VAL A 67 -11.38 -6.20 -0.21
C VAL A 67 -10.58 -5.59 0.94
N PHE A 68 -9.75 -4.57 0.68
CA PHE A 68 -9.08 -3.83 1.76
C PHE A 68 -10.10 -3.17 2.69
N PHE A 69 -11.09 -2.46 2.14
CA PHE A 69 -12.11 -1.80 2.94
C PHE A 69 -12.87 -2.81 3.80
N ALA A 70 -13.32 -3.92 3.22
CA ALA A 70 -14.04 -4.98 3.93
C ALA A 70 -13.19 -5.59 5.07
N THR A 71 -11.92 -5.91 4.79
CA THR A 71 -11.00 -6.50 5.77
C THR A 71 -10.67 -5.50 6.88
N PHE A 72 -10.30 -4.28 6.52
CA PHE A 72 -9.91 -3.25 7.48
C PHE A 72 -11.09 -2.78 8.33
N ARG A 73 -12.30 -2.69 7.76
CA ARG A 73 -13.54 -2.46 8.50
C ARG A 73 -13.75 -3.52 9.57
N TYR A 74 -13.71 -4.80 9.19
CA TYR A 74 -13.90 -5.90 10.14
C TYR A 74 -12.86 -5.85 11.26
N LEU A 75 -11.58 -5.67 10.89
CA LEU A 75 -10.48 -5.57 11.84
C LEU A 75 -10.65 -4.38 12.78
N THR A 76 -11.07 -3.22 12.27
CA THR A 76 -11.27 -1.98 13.04
C THR A 76 -12.40 -2.12 14.04
N ILE A 77 -13.56 -2.63 13.61
CA ILE A 77 -14.72 -2.85 14.49
C ILE A 77 -14.40 -3.82 15.63
N ASN A 78 -13.48 -4.76 15.40
CA ASN A 78 -13.06 -5.75 16.39
C ASN A 78 -11.76 -5.37 17.14
N ASN A 79 -11.29 -4.11 17.05
CA ASN A 79 -10.08 -3.60 17.72
C ASN A 79 -8.75 -4.31 17.37
N LEU A 80 -8.62 -4.88 16.16
CA LEU A 80 -7.41 -5.56 15.67
C LEU A 80 -6.75 -6.48 16.72
N PRO A 81 -7.43 -7.55 17.17
CA PRO A 81 -6.91 -8.33 18.27
C PRO A 81 -5.67 -9.11 17.82
N LEU A 82 -4.55 -8.95 18.54
CA LEU A 82 -3.25 -9.50 18.15
C LEU A 82 -3.24 -11.03 18.00
N VAL A 83 -4.19 -11.72 18.65
CA VAL A 83 -4.40 -13.16 18.50
C VAL A 83 -4.70 -13.58 17.05
N LEU A 84 -5.22 -12.68 16.22
CA LEU A 84 -5.54 -12.95 14.81
C LEU A 84 -4.37 -12.68 13.87
N LEU A 85 -3.27 -12.09 14.35
CA LEU A 85 -2.07 -11.81 13.56
C LEU A 85 -1.52 -13.07 12.85
N PRO A 86 -1.37 -14.23 13.51
CA PRO A 86 -0.86 -15.42 12.84
C PRO A 86 -1.77 -15.88 11.68
N ALA A 87 -3.09 -15.93 11.89
CA ALA A 87 -4.06 -16.29 10.85
C ALA A 87 -4.04 -15.30 9.67
N TYR A 88 -3.95 -14.01 9.99
CA TYR A 88 -3.79 -12.95 9.00
C TYR A 88 -2.51 -13.14 8.16
N LEU A 89 -1.37 -13.39 8.81
CA LEU A 89 -0.09 -13.64 8.14
C LEU A 89 -0.15 -14.83 7.18
N VAL A 90 -0.78 -15.92 7.59
CA VAL A 90 -0.94 -17.11 6.75
C VAL A 90 -1.75 -16.76 5.50
N GLY A 91 -2.93 -16.17 5.68
CA GLY A 91 -3.78 -15.75 4.56
C GLY A 91 -3.04 -14.83 3.60
N THR A 92 -2.38 -13.80 4.13
CA THR A 92 -1.66 -12.81 3.32
C THR A 92 -0.46 -13.39 2.56
N CYS A 93 0.29 -14.32 3.14
CA CYS A 93 1.43 -14.97 2.49
C CYS A 93 0.98 -15.85 1.32
N TYR A 94 0.00 -16.72 1.55
CA TYR A 94 -0.59 -17.55 0.49
C TYR A 94 -1.23 -16.68 -0.60
N GLY A 95 -1.96 -15.64 -0.20
CA GLY A 95 -2.59 -14.69 -1.11
C GLY A 95 -1.58 -13.94 -1.96
N THR A 96 -0.41 -13.60 -1.42
CA THR A 96 0.65 -12.90 -2.17
C THR A 96 1.21 -13.78 -3.30
N LEU A 97 1.54 -15.03 -2.99
CA LEU A 97 2.08 -15.96 -3.99
C LEU A 97 1.05 -16.27 -5.08
N LYS A 98 -0.19 -16.58 -4.68
CA LYS A 98 -1.28 -16.85 -5.63
C LYS A 98 -1.68 -15.61 -6.43
N GLY A 99 -1.70 -14.45 -5.79
CA GLY A 99 -1.95 -13.16 -6.42
C GLY A 99 -0.95 -12.89 -7.55
N ASN A 100 0.35 -13.06 -7.26
CA ASN A 100 1.41 -12.85 -8.25
C ASN A 100 1.29 -13.79 -9.45
N ASN A 101 1.01 -15.07 -9.20
CA ASN A 101 0.85 -16.06 -10.28
C ASN A 101 -0.41 -15.79 -11.11
N LEU A 102 -1.51 -15.43 -10.46
CA LEU A 102 -2.76 -15.08 -11.13
C LEU A 102 -2.60 -13.82 -11.99
N SER A 103 -1.92 -12.80 -11.49
CA SER A 103 -1.63 -11.59 -12.25
C SER A 103 -0.78 -11.85 -13.48
N GLN A 104 0.28 -12.66 -13.37
CA GLN A 104 1.11 -13.05 -14.52
C GLN A 104 0.28 -13.81 -15.55
N TYR A 105 -0.59 -14.72 -15.11
CA TYR A 105 -1.50 -15.44 -15.99
C TYR A 105 -2.46 -14.50 -16.74
N ILE A 106 -3.09 -13.55 -16.04
CA ILE A 106 -3.98 -12.55 -16.64
C ILE A 106 -3.22 -11.70 -17.65
N GLU A 107 -2.04 -11.20 -17.28
CA GLU A 107 -1.17 -10.38 -18.14
C GLU A 107 -0.84 -11.10 -19.45
N ASN A 108 -0.42 -12.36 -19.36
CA ASN A 108 -0.13 -13.19 -20.54
C ASN A 108 -1.37 -13.41 -21.40
N LYS A 109 -2.53 -13.64 -20.78
CA LYS A 109 -3.79 -13.88 -21.48
C LYS A 109 -4.31 -12.64 -22.23
N ILE A 110 -4.13 -11.45 -21.68
CA ILE A 110 -4.59 -10.20 -22.28
C ILE A 110 -3.49 -9.46 -23.06
N GLY A 111 -2.28 -10.03 -23.12
CA GLY A 111 -1.13 -9.43 -23.78
C GLY A 111 -0.64 -8.13 -23.13
N ALA A 112 -0.91 -7.92 -21.84
CA ALA A 112 -0.50 -6.72 -21.12
C ALA A 112 1.01 -6.72 -20.89
N LYS A 113 1.71 -5.70 -21.38
CA LYS A 113 3.16 -5.57 -21.29
C LYS A 113 3.54 -4.54 -20.24
N VAL A 114 4.77 -4.64 -19.72
CA VAL A 114 5.36 -3.54 -18.94
C VAL A 114 5.36 -2.32 -19.84
N GLY A 115 4.60 -1.29 -19.47
CA GLY A 115 4.46 -0.11 -20.33
C GLY A 115 5.83 0.49 -20.62
N SER A 116 6.20 0.56 -21.90
CA SER A 116 7.40 1.32 -22.26
C SER A 116 7.10 2.80 -22.00
N ILE A 117 8.01 3.55 -21.38
CA ILE A 117 7.88 5.01 -21.19
C ILE A 117 7.62 5.74 -22.55
N ALA A 118 7.87 5.05 -23.66
CA ALA A 118 7.83 5.54 -25.02
C ALA A 118 6.53 5.22 -25.80
N ASP A 119 5.52 4.57 -25.21
CA ASP A 119 4.31 4.25 -25.96
C ASP A 119 3.58 5.51 -26.40
N LYS A 120 3.64 5.78 -27.72
CA LYS A 120 3.00 6.89 -28.46
C LYS A 120 1.47 6.73 -28.55
N GLY A 121 0.84 6.11 -27.57
CA GLY A 121 -0.61 5.97 -27.51
C GLY A 121 -1.28 7.24 -27.00
N SER A 122 -2.55 7.46 -27.38
CA SER A 122 -3.38 8.49 -26.76
C SER A 122 -3.39 8.36 -25.24
N SER A 123 -3.24 9.48 -24.54
CA SER A 123 -3.23 9.57 -23.06
C SER A 123 -4.32 8.70 -22.46
N GLN A 124 -3.99 7.86 -21.46
CA GLN A 124 -4.97 6.96 -20.86
C GLN A 124 -6.16 7.76 -20.31
N LEU A 125 -5.93 8.97 -19.79
CA LEU A 125 -6.99 9.87 -19.30
C LEU A 125 -8.08 10.15 -20.35
N VAL A 126 -7.69 10.38 -21.61
CA VAL A 126 -8.65 10.64 -22.70
C VAL A 126 -9.53 9.43 -22.98
N ARG A 127 -9.02 8.21 -22.75
CA ARG A 127 -9.82 6.98 -22.93
C ARG A 127 -10.78 6.73 -21.76
N PHE A 128 -10.52 7.28 -20.57
CA PHE A 128 -11.32 7.02 -19.35
C PHE A 128 -12.26 8.15 -18.95
N TRP A 129 -12.28 9.28 -19.64
CA TRP A 129 -13.16 10.38 -19.27
C TRP A 129 -14.64 9.96 -19.05
N PRO A 130 -15.25 9.02 -19.81
CA PRO A 130 -16.62 8.59 -19.54
C PRO A 130 -16.74 7.77 -18.25
N SER A 131 -15.78 6.88 -17.98
CA SER A 131 -15.73 6.11 -16.74
C SER A 131 -15.48 6.99 -15.52
N LEU A 132 -14.62 8.02 -15.66
CA LEU A 132 -14.38 9.01 -14.61
C LEU A 132 -15.66 9.77 -14.28
N ILE A 133 -16.40 10.22 -15.32
CA ILE A 133 -17.71 10.86 -15.11
C ILE A 133 -18.69 9.92 -14.44
N PHE A 134 -18.80 8.68 -14.91
CA PHE A 134 -19.70 7.70 -14.29
C PHE A 134 -19.37 7.48 -12.81
N LEU A 135 -18.08 7.37 -12.45
CA LEU A 135 -17.67 7.25 -11.06
C LEU A 135 -17.98 8.49 -10.22
N VAL A 136 -17.78 9.69 -10.77
CA VAL A 136 -18.16 10.93 -10.11
C VAL A 136 -19.68 10.98 -9.89
N LEU A 137 -20.47 10.61 -10.90
CA LEU A 137 -21.92 10.53 -10.82
C LEU A 137 -22.37 9.48 -9.80
N LEU A 138 -21.70 8.34 -9.69
CA LEU A 138 -21.99 7.33 -8.67
C LEU A 138 -21.70 7.84 -7.25
N ILE A 139 -20.57 8.55 -7.04
CA ILE A 139 -20.23 9.14 -5.74
C ILE A 139 -21.26 10.22 -5.36
N ILE A 140 -21.65 11.07 -6.31
CA ILE A 140 -22.69 12.10 -6.09
C ILE A 140 -24.04 11.43 -5.85
N GLY A 141 -24.44 10.45 -6.66
CA GLY A 141 -25.70 9.74 -6.51
C GLY A 141 -25.82 9.05 -5.16
N GLN A 142 -24.73 8.46 -4.66
CA GLN A 142 -24.70 7.88 -3.34
C GLN A 142 -25.00 8.90 -2.23
N SER A 143 -24.44 10.11 -2.33
CA SER A 143 -24.67 11.20 -1.38
C SER A 143 -26.14 11.60 -1.24
N LEU A 144 -26.98 11.26 -2.22
CA LEU A 144 -28.42 11.54 -2.22
C LEU A 144 -29.25 10.48 -1.47
N VAL A 145 -28.67 9.31 -1.19
CA VAL A 145 -29.42 8.12 -0.72
C VAL A 145 -28.92 7.61 0.64
N GLY A 146 -28.05 8.32 1.37
CA GLY A 146 -27.69 7.83 2.70
C GLY A 146 -27.22 8.83 3.73
N ASP A 147 -26.75 8.27 4.83
CA ASP A 147 -26.75 8.93 6.15
C ASP A 147 -25.64 9.97 6.34
N TYR A 148 -24.74 10.12 5.37
CA TYR A 148 -23.65 11.07 5.45
C TYR A 148 -23.90 12.29 4.57
N SER A 149 -23.57 13.46 5.10
CA SER A 149 -23.55 14.68 4.31
C SER A 149 -22.68 14.55 3.07
N LEU A 150 -23.10 15.17 1.97
CA LEU A 150 -22.32 15.30 0.72
C LEU A 150 -20.87 15.74 1.00
N LYS A 151 -20.66 16.61 2.00
CA LYS A 151 -19.33 17.07 2.42
C LYS A 151 -18.42 15.91 2.85
N ILE A 152 -18.90 14.97 3.67
CA ILE A 152 -18.09 13.83 4.13
C ILE A 152 -17.78 12.90 2.96
N VAL A 153 -18.78 12.62 2.11
CA VAL A 153 -18.62 11.79 0.90
C VAL A 153 -17.54 12.36 -0.02
N LEU A 154 -17.61 13.67 -0.30
CA LEU A 154 -16.63 14.36 -1.15
C LEU A 154 -15.24 14.43 -0.50
N ILE A 155 -15.15 14.62 0.82
CA ILE A 155 -13.86 14.60 1.52
C ILE A 155 -13.21 13.22 1.42
N ILE A 156 -13.94 12.14 1.69
CA ILE A 156 -13.39 10.77 1.59
C ILE A 156 -12.99 10.44 0.16
N ALA A 157 -13.82 10.79 -0.83
CA ALA A 157 -13.49 10.60 -2.24
C ALA A 157 -12.24 11.40 -2.65
N GLY A 158 -12.14 12.67 -2.25
CA GLY A 158 -11.00 13.53 -2.54
C GLY A 158 -9.71 13.04 -1.88
N LEU A 159 -9.77 12.64 -0.60
CA LEU A 159 -8.61 12.07 0.10
C LEU A 159 -8.18 10.74 -0.54
N SER A 160 -9.12 9.86 -0.87
CA SER A 160 -8.79 8.59 -1.55
C SER A 160 -8.18 8.79 -2.94
N LEU A 161 -8.64 9.80 -3.67
CA LEU A 161 -8.06 10.23 -4.94
C LEU A 161 -6.61 10.66 -4.76
N ILE A 162 -6.33 11.56 -3.82
CA ILE A 162 -4.98 12.07 -3.61
C ILE A 162 -4.05 10.97 -3.07
N ASP A 163 -4.51 10.11 -2.15
CA ASP A 163 -3.73 8.95 -1.67
C ASP A 163 -3.40 7.99 -2.82
N SER A 164 -4.38 7.62 -3.64
CA SER A 164 -4.15 6.70 -4.77
C SER A 164 -3.29 7.30 -5.89
N LEU A 165 -3.40 8.61 -6.11
CA LEU A 165 -2.53 9.36 -7.01
C LEU A 165 -1.09 9.33 -6.49
N GLY A 166 -0.88 9.74 -5.23
CA GLY A 166 0.43 9.71 -4.58
C GLY A 166 1.02 8.31 -4.59
N PHE A 167 0.21 7.29 -4.28
CA PHE A 167 0.64 5.89 -4.27
C PHE A 167 1.07 5.37 -5.64
N SER A 168 0.40 5.82 -6.70
CA SER A 168 0.77 5.43 -8.07
C SER A 168 2.11 6.06 -8.47
N ILE A 169 2.32 7.33 -8.13
CA ILE A 169 3.60 8.02 -8.34
C ILE A 169 4.71 7.38 -7.49
N THR A 170 4.46 7.06 -6.22
CA THR A 170 5.46 6.42 -5.35
C THR A 170 5.82 5.02 -5.84
N THR A 171 4.87 4.24 -6.34
CA THR A 171 5.13 2.90 -6.88
C THR A 171 6.11 2.95 -8.06
N ILE A 172 5.91 3.90 -8.97
CA ILE A 172 6.78 4.08 -10.14
C ILE A 172 8.14 4.65 -9.72
N THR A 173 8.16 5.68 -8.86
CA THR A 173 9.41 6.34 -8.44
C THR A 173 10.27 5.47 -7.52
N ARG A 174 9.71 4.51 -6.77
CA ARG A 174 10.48 3.50 -6.02
C ARG A 174 11.35 2.63 -6.90
N ASN A 175 10.95 2.42 -8.15
CA ASN A 175 11.71 1.65 -9.13
C ASN A 175 12.66 2.53 -9.96
N ALA A 176 12.58 3.85 -9.78
CA ALA A 176 13.43 4.84 -10.42
C ALA A 176 14.49 5.36 -9.44
N ASN A 177 15.69 5.70 -9.94
CA ASN A 177 16.76 6.25 -9.09
C ASN A 177 16.58 7.76 -8.79
N ASN A 178 15.38 8.19 -8.38
CA ASN A 178 15.10 9.57 -8.02
C ASN A 178 14.36 9.66 -6.68
N TYR A 179 15.14 9.88 -5.61
CA TYR A 179 14.63 9.95 -4.25
C TYR A 179 13.81 11.20 -3.96
N THR A 180 14.13 12.35 -4.56
CA THR A 180 13.42 13.60 -4.29
C THR A 180 11.96 13.54 -4.74
N ILE A 181 11.70 12.99 -5.93
CA ILE A 181 10.32 12.80 -6.41
C ILE A 181 9.61 11.75 -5.54
N HIS A 182 10.30 10.66 -5.22
CA HIS A 182 9.76 9.63 -4.33
C HIS A 182 9.37 10.21 -2.96
N TYR A 183 10.22 11.08 -2.41
CA TYR A 183 10.03 11.78 -1.13
C TYR A 183 8.81 12.68 -1.16
N VAL A 184 8.70 13.59 -2.13
CA VAL A 184 7.57 14.53 -2.25
C VAL A 184 6.26 13.78 -2.44
N ALA A 185 6.23 12.77 -3.31
CA ALA A 185 5.03 11.97 -3.53
C ALA A 185 4.63 11.19 -2.26
N THR A 186 5.61 10.63 -1.54
CA THR A 186 5.36 9.91 -0.28
C THR A 186 4.87 10.86 0.82
N PHE A 187 5.39 12.09 0.89
CA PHE A 187 4.97 13.09 1.87
C PHE A 187 3.50 13.46 1.67
N ILE A 188 3.10 13.81 0.45
CA ILE A 188 1.69 14.14 0.14
C ILE A 188 0.80 12.93 0.44
N GLN A 189 1.22 11.74 -0.02
CA GLN A 189 0.47 10.51 0.17
C GLN A 189 0.24 10.22 1.67
N VAL A 190 1.28 10.26 2.50
CA VAL A 190 1.19 9.84 3.90
C VAL A 190 0.33 10.79 4.73
N LEU A 191 0.40 12.10 4.47
CA LEU A 191 -0.46 13.08 5.13
C LEU A 191 -1.93 12.80 4.85
N VAL A 192 -2.27 12.63 3.57
CA VAL A 192 -3.64 12.34 3.14
C VAL A 192 -4.11 11.00 3.66
N LYS A 193 -3.26 9.97 3.62
CA LYS A 193 -3.59 8.65 4.13
C LYS A 193 -3.87 8.65 5.64
N PHE A 194 -3.09 9.39 6.43
CA PHE A 194 -3.34 9.50 7.87
C PHE A 194 -4.69 10.17 8.14
N ILE A 195 -4.97 11.30 7.48
CA ILE A 195 -6.24 12.02 7.62
C ILE A 195 -7.42 11.13 7.19
N SER A 196 -7.28 10.45 6.05
CA SER A 196 -8.29 9.50 5.54
C SER A 196 -8.55 8.37 6.53
N LEU A 197 -7.51 7.72 7.05
CA LEU A 197 -7.63 6.65 8.05
C LEU A 197 -8.30 7.15 9.32
N LYS A 198 -7.92 8.33 9.81
CA LYS A 198 -8.55 8.95 11.00
C LYS A 198 -10.05 9.12 10.80
N ILE A 199 -10.47 9.74 9.70
CA ILE A 199 -11.90 9.95 9.40
C ILE A 199 -12.61 8.60 9.24
N LEU A 200 -12.03 7.65 8.48
CA LEU A 200 -12.63 6.34 8.27
C LEU A 200 -12.84 5.57 9.58
N VAL A 201 -11.85 5.58 10.48
CA VAL A 201 -11.93 4.92 11.79
C VAL A 201 -12.96 5.62 12.69
N GLU A 202 -12.95 6.96 12.75
CA GLU A 202 -13.92 7.75 13.52
C GLU A 202 -15.36 7.52 13.04
N GLN A 203 -15.54 7.30 11.74
CA GLN A 203 -16.83 6.97 11.13
C GLN A 203 -17.13 5.46 11.09
N GLN A 204 -16.40 4.65 11.86
CA GLN A 204 -16.57 3.19 11.97
C GLN A 204 -16.55 2.43 10.63
N MET A 205 -15.95 3.02 9.59
CA MET A 205 -15.86 2.44 8.25
C MET A 205 -17.18 1.86 7.76
N THR A 206 -18.30 2.58 7.89
CA THR A 206 -19.60 2.11 7.40
C THR A 206 -19.55 1.78 5.91
N TRP A 207 -20.36 0.81 5.45
CA TRP A 207 -20.40 0.44 4.03
C TRP A 207 -20.75 1.60 3.10
N TYR A 208 -21.37 2.65 3.62
CA TYR A 208 -21.61 3.88 2.89
C TYR A 208 -20.32 4.62 2.50
N LEU A 209 -19.21 4.44 3.23
CA LEU A 209 -17.93 5.03 2.87
C LEU A 209 -17.14 4.19 1.86
N LEU A 210 -17.64 3.00 1.48
CA LEU A 210 -16.97 2.10 0.54
C LEU A 210 -16.82 2.76 -0.83
N LEU A 211 -17.93 3.23 -1.40
CA LEU A 211 -17.95 3.75 -2.77
C LEU A 211 -17.23 5.11 -2.94
N PRO A 212 -17.27 6.10 -2.03
CA PRO A 212 -16.39 7.27 -2.16
C PRO A 212 -14.93 6.87 -2.03
N GLN A 213 -14.59 5.93 -1.14
CA GLN A 213 -13.22 5.43 -1.01
C GLN A 213 -12.75 4.72 -2.29
N MET A 214 -13.54 3.79 -2.83
CA MET A 214 -13.19 3.05 -4.04
C MET A 214 -13.18 3.95 -5.28
N GLY A 215 -14.21 4.78 -5.46
CA GLY A 215 -14.36 5.65 -6.62
C GLY A 215 -13.28 6.73 -6.67
N GLY A 216 -13.03 7.41 -5.53
CA GLY A 216 -11.90 8.34 -5.41
C GLY A 216 -10.57 7.67 -5.72
N GLY A 217 -10.33 6.50 -5.14
CA GLY A 217 -9.10 5.74 -5.36
C GLY A 217 -8.92 5.25 -6.80
N ALA A 218 -10.00 4.91 -7.49
CA ALA A 218 -10.01 4.57 -8.91
C ALA A 218 -9.46 5.71 -9.75
N ILE A 219 -10.07 6.87 -9.59
CA ILE A 219 -9.76 8.09 -10.32
C ILE A 219 -8.30 8.46 -10.05
N GLY A 220 -7.92 8.49 -8.77
CA GLY A 220 -6.56 8.80 -8.34
C GLY A 220 -5.52 7.85 -8.91
N SER A 221 -5.80 6.55 -8.97
CA SER A 221 -4.83 5.57 -9.47
C SER A 221 -4.62 5.66 -10.99
N ILE A 222 -5.67 5.93 -11.77
CA ILE A 222 -5.57 6.12 -13.23
C ILE A 222 -4.80 7.42 -13.53
N VAL A 223 -5.22 8.54 -12.91
CA VAL A 223 -4.57 9.84 -13.08
C VAL A 223 -3.10 9.77 -12.64
N GLY A 224 -2.84 9.15 -11.48
CA GLY A 224 -1.51 9.04 -10.91
C GLY A 224 -0.56 8.19 -11.75
N ALA A 225 -1.03 7.09 -12.37
CA ALA A 225 -0.19 6.28 -13.25
C ALA A 225 0.28 7.06 -14.48
N GLU A 226 -0.60 7.86 -15.10
CA GLU A 226 -0.24 8.71 -16.24
C GLU A 226 0.70 9.85 -15.84
N MET A 227 0.40 10.54 -14.73
CA MET A 227 1.27 11.60 -14.19
C MET A 227 2.66 11.05 -13.88
N ALA A 228 2.74 9.86 -13.28
CA ALA A 228 4.00 9.24 -12.93
C ALA A 228 4.88 8.93 -14.16
N LYS A 229 4.29 8.46 -15.26
CA LYS A 229 5.02 8.28 -16.54
C LYS A 229 5.57 9.62 -17.06
N GLY A 230 4.75 10.67 -17.03
CA GLY A 230 5.16 12.02 -17.42
C GLY A 230 6.31 12.56 -16.58
N ILE A 231 6.25 12.35 -15.26
CA ILE A 231 7.30 12.72 -14.31
C ILE A 231 8.60 11.95 -14.64
N VAL A 232 8.55 10.62 -14.75
CA VAL A 232 9.74 9.81 -15.08
C VAL A 232 10.37 10.27 -16.40
N LYS A 233 9.56 10.52 -17.43
CA LYS A 233 10.04 11.03 -18.72
C LYS A 233 10.71 12.40 -18.59
N LYS A 234 10.09 13.34 -17.85
CA LYS A 234 10.63 14.69 -17.64
C LYS A 234 11.97 14.69 -16.91
N PHE A 235 12.15 13.77 -15.96
CA PHE A 235 13.35 13.69 -15.14
C PHE A 235 14.38 12.66 -15.63
N GLY A 236 14.14 12.03 -16.79
CA GLY A 236 15.08 11.07 -17.40
C GLY A 236 15.44 9.88 -16.50
N ALA A 237 14.57 9.53 -15.55
CA ALA A 237 14.90 8.51 -14.56
C ALA A 237 14.80 7.11 -15.19
N SER A 238 15.86 6.31 -15.08
CA SER A 238 15.86 4.92 -15.55
C SER A 238 15.22 4.00 -14.52
N PHE A 239 14.30 3.15 -14.98
CA PHE A 239 13.83 2.02 -14.20
C PHE A 239 14.96 1.01 -14.04
N ASP A 240 15.09 0.47 -12.83
CA ASP A 240 15.99 -0.64 -12.53
C ASP A 240 17.48 -0.41 -12.88
N GLY A 241 17.89 0.86 -13.00
CA GLY A 241 19.28 1.23 -13.30
C GLY A 241 20.29 0.70 -12.29
N HIS A 242 19.87 0.37 -11.06
CA HIS A 242 20.70 -0.24 -10.01
C HIS A 242 21.05 -1.71 -10.27
N LEU A 243 20.34 -2.39 -11.17
CA LEU A 243 20.64 -3.78 -11.56
C LEU A 243 21.80 -3.88 -12.56
N ASN A 244 22.13 -2.79 -13.26
CA ASN A 244 23.32 -2.72 -14.09
C ASN A 244 24.56 -2.55 -13.20
N LYS A 245 25.65 -3.29 -13.48
CA LYS A 245 26.89 -3.33 -12.66
C LYS A 245 27.50 -1.94 -12.36
N ALA A 246 27.20 -0.92 -13.17
CA ALA A 246 27.69 0.45 -13.01
C ALA A 246 26.78 1.38 -12.17
N GLY A 247 25.55 0.97 -11.83
CA GLY A 247 24.63 1.82 -11.08
C GLY A 247 25.09 2.02 -9.63
N LYS A 248 25.33 3.25 -9.18
CA LYS A 248 25.59 3.52 -7.76
C LYS A 248 24.26 3.49 -6.99
N ILE A 249 24.20 2.71 -5.91
CA ILE A 249 23.10 2.77 -4.94
C ILE A 249 23.56 3.73 -3.84
N TYR A 250 22.84 4.83 -3.67
CA TYR A 250 23.10 5.80 -2.61
C TYR A 250 21.89 5.88 -1.67
N ILE A 251 22.13 6.31 -0.44
CA ILE A 251 21.09 6.64 0.54
C ILE A 251 20.67 8.11 0.35
N ALA A 252 19.39 8.40 0.48
CA ALA A 252 18.81 9.73 0.32
C ALA A 252 19.07 10.62 1.55
N LEU A 253 20.34 10.91 1.84
CA LEU A 253 20.74 11.63 3.05
C LEU A 253 20.10 13.03 3.15
N PRO A 254 20.02 13.85 2.08
CA PRO A 254 19.36 15.15 2.16
C PRO A 254 17.89 15.06 2.58
N GLU A 255 17.13 14.13 2.00
CA GLU A 255 15.72 13.90 2.32
C GLU A 255 15.54 13.38 3.76
N ILE A 256 16.43 12.50 4.23
CA ILE A 256 16.44 12.02 5.62
C ILE A 256 16.72 13.17 6.58
N LEU A 257 17.73 13.99 6.32
CA LEU A 257 18.07 15.14 7.15
C LEU A 257 16.92 16.15 7.20
N PHE A 258 16.30 16.43 6.04
CA PHE A 258 15.13 17.32 5.97
C PHE A 258 13.94 16.75 6.76
N THR A 259 13.68 15.44 6.67
CA THR A 259 12.63 14.76 7.47
C THR A 259 12.88 14.92 8.97
N THR A 260 14.15 14.89 9.40
CA THR A 260 14.53 15.03 10.81
C THR A 260 14.06 16.35 11.40
N LEU A 261 14.00 17.41 10.59
CA LEU A 261 13.55 18.73 11.03
C LEU A 261 12.08 18.73 11.48
N PHE A 262 11.26 17.75 11.09
CA PHE A 262 9.87 17.64 11.53
C PHE A 262 9.73 17.31 13.02
N ILE A 263 10.81 16.90 13.70
CA ILE A 263 10.80 16.74 15.15
C ILE A 263 10.60 18.09 15.87
N LEU A 264 11.06 19.20 15.26
CA LEU A 264 10.94 20.54 15.83
C LEU A 264 9.47 20.96 15.98
N PRO A 265 8.61 20.93 14.93
CA PRO A 265 7.19 21.21 15.10
C PRO A 265 6.50 20.17 16.00
N GLN A 266 6.92 18.90 16.01
CA GLN A 266 6.37 17.91 16.95
C GLN A 266 6.53 18.36 18.41
N PHE A 267 7.74 18.73 18.81
CA PHE A 267 7.99 19.18 20.18
C PHE A 267 7.39 20.55 20.46
N TYR A 268 7.39 21.46 19.48
CA TYR A 268 6.81 22.78 19.62
C TYR A 268 5.30 22.74 19.88
N PHE A 269 4.55 21.92 19.14
CA PHE A 269 3.08 21.87 19.26
C PHE A 269 2.57 20.88 20.32
N PHE A 270 3.31 19.81 20.63
CA PHE A 270 2.81 18.71 21.45
C PHE A 270 3.68 18.37 22.68
N GLY A 271 4.79 19.07 22.89
CA GLY A 271 5.67 18.89 24.04
C GLY A 271 6.38 17.52 24.09
N PHE A 272 7.04 17.25 25.22
CA PHE A 272 7.85 16.03 25.44
C PHE A 272 7.09 14.88 26.11
N GLU A 273 5.92 15.15 26.70
CA GLU A 273 5.12 14.15 27.43
C GLU A 273 4.65 12.99 26.54
N THR A 274 4.64 13.20 25.22
CA THR A 274 4.23 12.22 24.22
C THR A 274 5.39 11.41 23.63
N ILE A 275 6.62 11.50 24.17
CA ILE A 275 7.80 10.93 23.50
C ILE A 275 7.75 9.41 23.30
N ALA A 276 7.24 8.66 24.27
CA ALA A 276 7.15 7.20 24.17
C ALA A 276 6.18 6.74 23.05
N PRO A 277 4.90 7.17 23.01
CA PRO A 277 4.02 6.81 21.90
C PRO A 277 4.49 7.37 20.55
N VAL A 278 5.10 8.56 20.54
CA VAL A 278 5.73 9.15 19.34
C VAL A 278 6.85 8.26 18.81
N ALA A 279 7.76 7.79 19.67
CA ALA A 279 8.88 6.93 19.29
C ALA A 279 8.42 5.55 18.79
N VAL A 280 7.47 4.93 19.50
CA VAL A 280 6.89 3.63 19.11
C VAL A 280 6.23 3.73 17.73
N LEU A 281 5.42 4.77 17.50
CA LEU A 281 4.77 4.96 16.22
C LEU A 281 5.75 5.30 15.10
N LEU A 282 6.75 6.16 15.37
CA LEU A 282 7.79 6.48 14.41
C LEU A 282 8.52 5.21 13.97
N PHE A 283 8.93 4.36 14.92
CA PHE A 283 9.60 3.10 14.61
C PHE A 283 8.68 2.15 13.83
N ALA A 284 7.44 1.98 14.26
CA ALA A 284 6.46 1.12 13.58
C ALA A 284 6.20 1.60 12.14
N ALA A 285 5.99 2.89 11.93
CA ALA A 285 5.79 3.48 10.60
C ALA A 285 7.04 3.37 9.71
N THR A 286 8.24 3.51 10.28
CA THR A 286 9.50 3.25 9.56
C THR A 286 9.62 1.80 9.12
N ALA A 287 9.47 0.86 10.05
CA ALA A 287 9.51 -0.57 9.74
C ALA A 287 8.45 -0.93 8.69
N GLN A 288 7.24 -0.37 8.82
CA GLN A 288 6.15 -0.57 7.88
C GLN A 288 6.53 -0.08 6.49
N SER A 289 7.08 1.13 6.36
CA SER A 289 7.43 1.70 5.05
C SER A 289 8.63 0.99 4.39
N ILE A 290 9.62 0.54 5.17
CA ILE A 290 10.69 -0.34 4.69
C ILE A 290 10.09 -1.63 4.12
N SER A 291 9.22 -2.27 4.90
CA SER A 291 8.59 -3.54 4.52
C SER A 291 7.74 -3.42 3.24
N PHE A 292 6.98 -2.33 3.11
CA PHE A 292 6.17 -2.08 1.93
C PHE A 292 7.01 -1.84 0.69
N THR A 293 8.14 -1.15 0.83
CA THR A 293 9.05 -0.91 -0.28
C THR A 293 9.66 -2.23 -0.76
N ASN A 294 10.10 -3.10 0.16
CA ASN A 294 10.61 -4.43 -0.15
C ASN A 294 9.57 -5.29 -0.89
N VAL A 295 8.35 -5.45 -0.36
CA VAL A 295 7.34 -6.31 -0.99
C VAL A 295 6.85 -5.76 -2.33
N SER A 296 6.73 -4.42 -2.45
CA SER A 296 6.35 -3.77 -3.70
C SER A 296 7.34 -4.08 -4.82
N ARG A 297 8.65 -4.08 -4.50
CA ARG A 297 9.69 -4.41 -5.47
C ARG A 297 9.78 -5.91 -5.73
N ALA A 298 9.68 -6.74 -4.70
CA ALA A 298 9.70 -8.19 -4.84
C ALA A 298 8.62 -8.73 -5.79
N ARG A 299 7.42 -8.11 -5.81
CA ARG A 299 6.33 -8.44 -6.76
C ARG A 299 6.66 -8.19 -8.24
N GLN A 300 7.70 -7.41 -8.52
CA GLN A 300 8.17 -7.08 -9.87
C GLN A 300 9.41 -7.90 -10.25
N ARG A 301 9.71 -8.97 -9.53
CA ARG A 301 10.90 -9.81 -9.71
C ARG A 301 10.52 -11.28 -9.84
N LYS A 302 11.30 -12.04 -10.62
CA LYS A 302 11.16 -13.50 -10.75
C LYS A 302 11.81 -14.25 -9.59
N ASN A 303 11.40 -13.95 -8.34
CA ASN A 303 11.93 -14.62 -7.15
C ASN A 303 10.86 -14.79 -6.06
N GLU A 304 10.27 -15.99 -5.98
CA GLU A 304 9.20 -16.31 -5.02
C GLU A 304 9.67 -16.30 -3.56
N ASN A 305 10.93 -16.64 -3.28
CA ASN A 305 11.48 -16.60 -1.92
C ASN A 305 11.59 -15.16 -1.42
N TYR A 306 12.11 -14.27 -2.26
CA TYR A 306 12.18 -12.84 -1.95
C TYR A 306 10.78 -12.27 -1.70
N LEU A 307 9.82 -12.63 -2.57
CA LEU A 307 8.43 -12.22 -2.42
C LEU A 307 7.80 -12.73 -1.12
N LEU A 308 8.02 -14.00 -0.77
CA LEU A 308 7.47 -14.57 0.45
C LEU A 308 8.00 -13.86 1.70
N TRP A 309 9.33 -13.73 1.83
CA TRP A 309 9.93 -13.08 3.00
C TRP A 309 9.51 -11.63 3.13
N ALA A 310 9.49 -10.89 2.02
CA ALA A 310 9.00 -9.52 2.01
C ALA A 310 7.52 -9.44 2.40
N SER A 311 6.70 -10.42 2.00
CA SER A 311 5.28 -10.50 2.35
C SER A 311 5.05 -10.79 3.83
N ILE A 312 5.76 -11.76 4.42
CA ILE A 312 5.67 -12.07 5.85
C ILE A 312 5.96 -10.81 6.67
N PHE A 313 7.10 -10.17 6.38
CA PHE A 313 7.53 -8.98 7.10
C PHE A 313 6.55 -7.82 6.90
N SER A 314 6.11 -7.58 5.66
CA SER A 314 5.22 -6.45 5.36
C SER A 314 3.83 -6.58 5.97
N ASN A 315 3.20 -7.74 5.87
CA ASN A 315 1.87 -7.94 6.43
C ASN A 315 1.91 -7.98 7.96
N GLY A 316 2.98 -8.50 8.55
CA GLY A 316 3.14 -8.53 10.01
C GLY A 316 3.31 -7.14 10.60
N VAL A 317 4.24 -6.36 10.05
CA VAL A 317 4.48 -4.99 10.51
C VAL A 317 3.27 -4.09 10.22
N TRP A 318 2.59 -4.28 9.10
CA TRP A 318 1.33 -3.57 8.81
C TRP A 318 0.28 -3.82 9.88
N TYR A 319 0.04 -5.09 10.24
CA TYR A 319 -0.97 -5.43 11.23
C TYR A 319 -0.65 -4.83 12.61
N LEU A 320 0.61 -4.90 13.03
CA LEU A 320 1.07 -4.29 14.29
C LEU A 320 0.91 -2.76 14.28
N THR A 321 1.29 -2.12 13.17
CA THR A 321 1.14 -0.66 13.02
C THR A 321 -0.34 -0.28 13.02
N ALA A 322 -1.18 -1.01 12.28
CA ALA A 322 -2.62 -0.79 12.26
C ALA A 322 -3.25 -0.99 13.64
N HIS A 323 -2.79 -1.98 14.42
CA HIS A 323 -3.24 -2.19 15.80
C HIS A 323 -2.94 -0.97 16.67
N LEU A 324 -1.69 -0.44 16.59
CA LEU A 324 -1.31 0.77 17.32
C LEU A 324 -2.18 1.98 16.93
N LEU A 325 -2.46 2.13 15.63
CA LEU A 325 -3.25 3.25 15.11
C LEU A 325 -4.73 3.16 15.54
N VAL A 326 -5.35 1.99 15.37
CA VAL A 326 -6.78 1.79 15.65
C VAL A 326 -7.08 1.78 17.14
N VAL A 327 -6.32 1.01 17.93
CA VAL A 327 -6.59 0.85 19.38
C VAL A 327 -6.35 2.15 20.15
N LYS A 328 -5.49 3.05 19.64
CA LYS A 328 -5.17 4.34 20.29
C LYS A 328 -5.92 5.54 19.71
N VAL A 329 -6.93 5.34 18.85
CA VAL A 329 -7.84 6.41 18.36
C VAL A 329 -7.14 7.55 17.57
N LEU A 330 -6.04 7.26 16.86
CA LEU A 330 -5.39 8.20 15.91
C LEU A 330 -5.41 9.70 16.31
N PRO A 331 -4.84 10.10 17.46
CA PRO A 331 -4.80 11.51 17.83
C PRO A 331 -3.94 12.31 16.86
N MET A 332 -4.26 13.60 16.64
CA MET A 332 -3.59 14.41 15.62
C MET A 332 -2.08 14.60 15.88
N TYR A 333 -1.63 14.53 17.13
CA TYR A 333 -0.20 14.59 17.46
C TYR A 333 0.60 13.40 16.90
N MET A 334 -0.07 12.33 16.48
CA MET A 334 0.57 11.17 15.82
C MET A 334 0.82 11.37 14.33
N LEU A 335 0.27 12.43 13.72
CA LEU A 335 0.45 12.71 12.29
C LEU A 335 1.92 12.88 11.92
N ILE A 336 2.66 13.68 12.71
CA ILE A 336 4.07 13.97 12.44
C ILE A 336 4.94 12.71 12.59
N PRO A 337 4.95 11.96 13.71
CA PRO A 337 5.75 10.75 13.81
C PRO A 337 5.38 9.69 12.78
N TYR A 338 4.10 9.53 12.43
CA TYR A 338 3.69 8.63 11.36
C TYR A 338 4.25 9.05 9.99
N THR A 339 4.18 10.35 9.69
CA THR A 339 4.71 10.96 8.47
C THR A 339 6.23 10.79 8.38
N MET A 340 6.95 11.21 9.43
CA MET A 340 8.40 11.06 9.53
C MET A 340 8.82 9.60 9.38
N GLY A 341 8.18 8.71 10.14
CA GLY A 341 8.49 7.29 10.10
C GLY A 341 8.31 6.70 8.70
N THR A 342 7.20 7.04 8.04
CA THR A 342 6.92 6.58 6.67
C THR A 342 7.92 7.13 5.65
N LEU A 343 8.32 8.40 5.77
CA LEU A 343 9.32 9.02 4.89
C LEU A 343 10.69 8.37 5.06
N TYR A 344 11.17 8.22 6.29
CA TYR A 344 12.43 7.53 6.58
C TYR A 344 12.41 6.11 6.02
N GLY A 345 11.34 5.35 6.33
CA GLY A 345 11.26 3.98 5.90
C GLY A 345 11.12 3.83 4.39
N GLY A 346 10.57 4.83 3.69
CA GLY A 346 10.51 4.84 2.22
C GLY A 346 11.92 4.99 1.61
N MET A 347 12.70 5.95 2.10
CA MET A 347 14.07 6.19 1.63
C MET A 347 15.01 5.03 1.98
N ILE A 348 15.00 4.59 3.25
CA ILE A 348 15.78 3.45 3.73
C ILE A 348 15.34 2.17 3.03
N GLY A 349 14.03 1.97 2.89
CA GLY A 349 13.45 0.82 2.21
C GLY A 349 13.93 0.70 0.77
N GLN A 350 13.91 1.80 0.01
CA GLN A 350 14.39 1.81 -1.37
C GLN A 350 15.88 1.43 -1.45
N PHE A 351 16.72 2.00 -0.57
CA PHE A 351 18.13 1.62 -0.47
C PHE A 351 18.30 0.12 -0.16
N VAL A 352 17.65 -0.37 0.90
CA VAL A 352 17.76 -1.76 1.36
C VAL A 352 17.28 -2.74 0.29
N SER A 353 16.12 -2.49 -0.33
CA SER A 353 15.59 -3.34 -1.40
C SER A 353 16.56 -3.46 -2.57
N MET A 354 17.16 -2.35 -3.02
CA MET A 354 18.12 -2.36 -4.12
C MET A 354 19.39 -3.12 -3.76
N GLN A 355 19.85 -3.04 -2.51
CA GLN A 355 21.00 -3.80 -2.02
C GLN A 355 20.70 -5.30 -1.98
N ILE A 356 19.52 -5.70 -1.48
CA ILE A 356 19.06 -7.10 -1.50
C ILE A 356 19.05 -7.63 -2.94
N GLU A 357 18.42 -6.90 -3.86
CA GLU A 357 18.34 -7.32 -5.28
C GLU A 357 19.72 -7.50 -5.92
N ARG A 358 20.67 -6.60 -5.61
CA ARG A 358 22.06 -6.71 -6.07
C ARG A 358 22.78 -7.90 -5.46
N MET A 359 22.71 -8.05 -4.14
CA MET A 359 23.38 -9.10 -3.38
C MET A 359 22.95 -10.49 -3.86
N PHE A 360 21.65 -10.68 -4.09
CA PHE A 360 21.08 -11.96 -4.54
C PHE A 360 20.94 -12.07 -6.07
N LYS A 361 21.48 -11.11 -6.85
CA LYS A 361 21.42 -11.08 -8.32
C LYS A 361 20.00 -11.31 -8.87
N ILE A 362 19.03 -10.69 -8.23
CA ILE A 362 17.61 -10.84 -8.57
C ILE A 362 17.34 -10.19 -9.93
N LYS A 363 16.72 -10.95 -10.85
CA LYS A 363 16.41 -10.48 -12.20
C LYS A 363 15.07 -9.76 -12.27
N THR A 364 14.97 -8.81 -13.19
CA THR A 364 13.70 -8.25 -13.65
C THR A 364 12.87 -9.30 -14.39
N GLU A 365 11.56 -9.07 -14.42
CA GLU A 365 10.62 -9.88 -15.19
C GLU A 365 10.72 -9.68 -16.70
#